data_AF-A0A1Y0BHX4-F1
#
_entry.id   AF-A0A1Y0BHX4-F1
#
_cell.length_a   1.000
_cell.length_b   1.000
_cell.length_c   1.000
_cell.angle_alpha   90.00
_cell.angle_beta   90.00
_cell.angle_gamma   90.00
#
_symmetry.space_group_name_H-M   'P 1'
#
loop_
_entity.id
_entity.type
_entity.pdbx_description
1 polymer ?
#
loop_
_entity_poly.entity_id
_entity_poly.type
_entity_poly.pdbx_seq_one_letter_code
_entity_poly.pdbx_strand_id
1 'polypeptide(L)'
;MTKLSRWPRWLKIALPLVLILGVVVAVVGYNRFLRDYGAAQFDNPADRFKYGSIGAENDSGIPYWIFYVLPRVFPDLLPKPGIGYATFGVNWEQGQELPVGFSKRRIGFDRVANTCAACHVASYRTQPDETPTLVVAGPNHTLDLEAFFRFLVDCAKDPRFNADTLMAEIQLSADLDLIDRLAYRYLIIPITKKTLIAREGQFQWLYRHDFPEWGRGRDDAMNLTKYFMIRWPMDDSFGPTDMPSVWNLKKYQPENGQRMNFAGDSHDPYSVIIDSALGLMGAQPKDKRAFLGQIDWLVDYLKNLPAPVYPFPIDKALAAQGKPVFDANCAACHASARTGTVIPLPEIGTDRGRIDTWGEQAAIEANQAVKKMGIERKGLVEAPLTGYVAQFLDGIWLRAPYLHNGSVPSLADLLTPPEQRPQNFWRGYDVYDQTKIGFVVQGAAAQQAGTEFDTRLRSNSNLGHDFGTGLADTDKAALLEYLKTL
;
A
#
# COMPACT_ATOMS: atom_id res chain seq x y z
N MET A 1 -11.15 -32.24 -58.44
CA MET A 1 -10.30 -31.05 -58.65
C MET A 1 -11.06 -29.97 -59.43
N THR A 2 -12.12 -29.32 -58.92
CA THR A 2 -12.89 -28.35 -59.76
C THR A 2 -13.83 -27.45 -58.96
N LYS A 3 -13.32 -26.46 -58.20
CA LYS A 3 -14.11 -25.26 -57.81
C LYS A 3 -13.33 -23.95 -57.86
N LEU A 4 -12.00 -23.97 -57.66
CA LEU A 4 -11.14 -22.78 -57.74
C LEU A 4 -10.77 -22.34 -59.17
N SER A 5 -10.94 -23.19 -60.20
CA SER A 5 -10.50 -22.84 -61.56
C SER A 5 -11.38 -21.76 -62.23
N ARG A 6 -12.65 -21.62 -61.82
CA ARG A 6 -13.63 -20.66 -62.37
C ARG A 6 -13.60 -19.24 -61.77
N TRP A 7 -12.72 -18.96 -60.81
CA TRP A 7 -12.64 -17.62 -60.24
C TRP A 7 -11.99 -16.63 -61.22
N PRO A 8 -12.54 -15.40 -61.36
CA PRO A 8 -11.90 -14.32 -62.11
C PRO A 8 -10.46 -14.10 -61.63
N ARG A 9 -9.53 -13.79 -62.55
CA ARG A 9 -8.10 -13.58 -62.20
C ARG A 9 -7.91 -12.53 -61.09
N TRP A 10 -8.71 -11.48 -61.09
CA TRP A 10 -8.67 -10.44 -60.03
C TRP A 10 -9.05 -10.99 -58.66
N LEU A 11 -10.01 -11.91 -58.55
CA LEU A 11 -10.41 -12.57 -57.30
C LEU A 11 -9.34 -13.52 -56.76
N LYS A 12 -8.60 -14.18 -57.66
CA LYS A 12 -7.44 -15.03 -57.31
C LYS A 12 -6.26 -14.25 -56.75
N ILE A 13 -6.17 -12.94 -57.01
CA ILE A 13 -5.11 -12.04 -56.53
C ILE A 13 -5.59 -11.21 -55.34
N ALA A 14 -6.80 -10.66 -55.41
CA ALA A 14 -7.39 -9.81 -54.38
C ALA A 14 -7.69 -10.59 -53.09
N LEU A 15 -8.19 -11.83 -53.18
CA LEU A 15 -8.52 -12.59 -51.98
C LEU A 15 -7.26 -12.89 -51.11
N PRO A 16 -6.14 -13.39 -51.68
CA PRO A 16 -4.90 -13.53 -50.90
C PRO A 16 -4.39 -12.22 -50.32
N LEU A 17 -4.45 -11.11 -51.06
CA LEU A 17 -4.01 -9.80 -50.56
C LEU A 17 -4.88 -9.31 -49.39
N VAL A 18 -6.20 -9.47 -49.48
CA VAL A 18 -7.12 -9.14 -48.38
C VAL A 18 -6.89 -10.04 -47.17
N LEU A 19 -6.65 -11.34 -47.38
CA LEU A 19 -6.33 -12.26 -46.30
C LEU A 19 -4.99 -11.90 -45.63
N ILE A 20 -3.96 -11.58 -46.41
CA ILE A 20 -2.65 -11.13 -45.88
C ILE A 20 -2.83 -9.84 -45.10
N LEU A 21 -3.56 -8.85 -45.64
CA LEU A 21 -3.84 -7.60 -44.94
C LEU A 21 -4.62 -7.85 -43.64
N GLY A 22 -5.62 -8.72 -43.67
CA GLY A 22 -6.38 -9.12 -42.48
C GLY A 22 -5.49 -9.78 -41.42
N VAL A 23 -4.56 -10.66 -41.83
CA VAL A 23 -3.57 -11.27 -40.93
C VAL A 23 -2.63 -10.22 -40.36
N VAL A 24 -2.12 -9.30 -41.18
CA VAL A 24 -1.24 -8.20 -40.72
C VAL A 24 -1.96 -7.33 -39.69
N VAL A 25 -3.20 -6.91 -39.97
CA VAL A 25 -4.02 -6.13 -39.02
C VAL A 25 -4.27 -6.92 -37.74
N ALA A 26 -4.58 -8.22 -37.82
CA ALA A 26 -4.78 -9.06 -36.66
C ALA A 26 -3.51 -9.21 -35.80
N VAL A 27 -2.35 -9.44 -36.43
CA VAL A 27 -1.06 -9.59 -35.75
C VAL A 27 -0.63 -8.27 -35.12
N VAL A 28 -0.74 -7.15 -35.84
CA VAL A 28 -0.42 -5.81 -35.31
C VAL A 28 -1.37 -5.47 -34.16
N GLY A 29 -2.68 -5.68 -34.34
CA GLY A 29 -3.68 -5.42 -33.31
C GLY A 29 -3.45 -6.26 -32.05
N TYR A 30 -3.17 -7.55 -32.20
CA TYR A 30 -2.82 -8.43 -31.08
C TYR A 30 -1.57 -7.92 -30.35
N ASN A 31 -0.47 -7.69 -31.07
CA ASN A 31 0.79 -7.25 -30.46
C ASN A 31 0.70 -5.87 -29.77
N ARG A 32 -0.10 -4.94 -30.31
CA ARG A 32 -0.22 -3.56 -29.81
C ARG A 32 -1.25 -3.40 -28.69
N PHE A 33 -2.28 -4.24 -28.63
CA PHE A 33 -3.40 -4.01 -27.71
C PHE A 33 -3.70 -5.16 -26.76
N LEU A 34 -3.29 -6.39 -27.08
CA LEU A 34 -3.72 -7.59 -26.34
C LEU A 34 -2.58 -8.45 -25.80
N ARG A 35 -1.41 -8.42 -26.45
CA ARG A 35 -0.27 -9.25 -26.06
C ARG A 35 0.28 -8.83 -24.70
N ASP A 36 0.34 -9.78 -23.78
CA ASP A 36 1.10 -9.65 -22.54
C ASP A 36 2.58 -10.00 -22.81
N TYR A 37 3.49 -9.08 -22.49
CA TYR A 37 4.93 -9.27 -22.69
C TYR A 37 5.61 -9.89 -21.45
N GLY A 38 4.82 -10.24 -20.42
CA GLY A 38 5.32 -10.78 -19.17
C GLY A 38 5.74 -9.70 -18.18
N ALA A 39 6.00 -10.12 -16.93
CA ALA A 39 6.53 -9.24 -15.90
C ALA A 39 8.03 -9.00 -16.10
N ALA A 40 8.50 -7.81 -15.75
CA ALA A 40 9.91 -7.49 -15.69
C ALA A 40 10.65 -8.48 -14.77
N GLN A 41 11.86 -8.86 -15.17
CA GLN A 41 12.75 -9.69 -14.37
C GLN A 41 13.67 -8.78 -13.55
N PHE A 42 14.03 -9.23 -12.35
CA PHE A 42 14.84 -8.46 -11.42
C PHE A 42 15.88 -9.38 -10.81
N ASP A 43 17.14 -8.96 -10.85
CA ASP A 43 18.25 -9.71 -10.24
C ASP A 43 18.28 -9.52 -8.72
N ASN A 44 17.88 -8.33 -8.25
CA ASN A 44 17.83 -7.97 -6.84
C ASN A 44 16.41 -8.16 -6.28
N PRO A 45 16.22 -9.00 -5.24
CA PRO A 45 14.93 -9.18 -4.58
C PRO A 45 14.30 -7.90 -4.03
N ALA A 46 15.11 -6.96 -3.53
CA ALA A 46 14.59 -5.67 -3.04
C ALA A 46 14.01 -4.83 -4.19
N ASP A 47 14.64 -4.83 -5.37
CA ASP A 47 14.12 -4.13 -6.54
C ASP A 47 12.84 -4.80 -7.06
N ARG A 48 12.80 -6.14 -7.06
CA ARG A 48 11.57 -6.88 -7.36
C ARG A 48 10.43 -6.53 -6.39
N PHE A 49 10.72 -6.34 -5.10
CA PHE A 49 9.71 -5.94 -4.14
C PHE A 49 9.21 -4.51 -4.42
N LYS A 50 10.12 -3.57 -4.69
CA LYS A 50 9.80 -2.16 -4.96
C LYS A 50 8.99 -1.96 -6.24
N TYR A 51 9.34 -2.67 -7.31
CA TYR A 51 8.88 -2.38 -8.68
C TYR A 51 8.20 -3.56 -9.40
N GLY A 52 8.16 -4.74 -8.77
CA GLY A 52 7.58 -5.94 -9.37
C GLY A 52 6.05 -5.91 -9.43
N SER A 53 5.51 -6.28 -10.59
CA SER A 53 4.07 -6.40 -10.83
C SER A 53 3.44 -7.50 -9.96
N ILE A 54 2.32 -7.18 -9.33
CA ILE A 54 1.40 -8.16 -8.71
C ILE A 54 0.26 -8.58 -9.65
N GLY A 55 0.26 -8.09 -10.89
CA GLY A 55 -0.74 -8.38 -11.92
C GLY A 55 -1.89 -7.36 -12.03
N ALA A 56 -1.90 -6.32 -11.20
CA ALA A 56 -2.92 -5.26 -11.18
C ALA A 56 -3.03 -4.49 -12.52
N GLU A 57 -1.98 -4.49 -13.35
CA GLU A 57 -1.95 -3.80 -14.65
C GLU A 57 -2.99 -4.32 -15.65
N ASN A 58 -3.47 -5.56 -15.47
CA ASN A 58 -4.47 -6.17 -16.35
C ASN A 58 -5.81 -5.44 -16.30
N ASP A 59 -6.28 -5.10 -15.10
CA ASP A 59 -7.64 -4.57 -14.87
C ASP A 59 -7.62 -3.14 -14.34
N SER A 60 -6.65 -2.81 -13.49
CA SER A 60 -6.55 -1.53 -12.76
C SER A 60 -5.39 -0.65 -13.22
N GLY A 61 -4.55 -1.14 -14.14
CA GLY A 61 -3.39 -0.40 -14.64
C GLY A 61 -3.77 0.83 -15.45
N ILE A 62 -3.16 1.97 -15.11
CA ILE A 62 -3.30 3.21 -15.88
C ILE A 62 -2.26 3.18 -17.01
N PRO A 63 -2.63 3.47 -18.27
CA PRO A 63 -1.67 3.59 -19.35
C PRO A 63 -0.54 4.57 -18.97
N TYR A 64 0.71 4.17 -19.13
CA TYR A 64 1.88 4.87 -18.60
C TYR A 64 1.89 6.36 -18.96
N TRP A 65 1.69 6.68 -20.23
CA TRP A 65 1.70 8.08 -20.68
C TRP A 65 0.54 8.91 -20.15
N ILE A 66 -0.61 8.31 -19.83
CA ILE A 66 -1.69 9.02 -19.14
C ILE A 66 -1.25 9.33 -17.72
N PHE A 67 -0.80 8.32 -16.97
CA PHE A 67 -0.28 8.47 -15.60
C PHE A 67 0.80 9.57 -15.56
N TYR A 68 1.79 9.50 -16.44
CA TYR A 68 2.89 10.45 -16.52
C TYR A 68 2.45 11.92 -16.68
N VAL A 69 1.38 12.20 -17.43
CA VAL A 69 0.93 13.58 -17.67
C VAL A 69 -0.09 14.09 -16.67
N LEU A 70 -0.75 13.23 -15.87
CA LEU A 70 -1.83 13.68 -14.97
C LEU A 70 -1.40 14.84 -14.07
N PRO A 71 -0.27 14.80 -13.35
CA PRO A 71 0.08 15.89 -12.44
C PRO A 71 0.41 17.22 -13.15
N ARG A 72 0.72 17.17 -14.46
CA ARG A 72 0.97 18.37 -15.28
C ARG A 72 -0.31 18.98 -15.84
N VAL A 73 -1.29 18.13 -16.19
CA VAL A 73 -2.60 18.56 -16.71
C VAL A 73 -3.50 19.07 -15.58
N PHE A 74 -3.39 18.46 -14.40
CA PHE A 74 -4.24 18.71 -13.23
C PHE A 74 -3.44 19.15 -12.00
N PRO A 75 -2.56 20.18 -12.11
CA PRO A 75 -1.73 20.59 -10.99
C PRO A 75 -2.56 21.14 -9.82
N ASP A 76 -3.74 21.68 -10.12
CA ASP A 76 -4.74 22.22 -9.18
C ASP A 76 -5.50 21.15 -8.39
N LEU A 77 -5.49 19.89 -8.87
CA LEU A 77 -6.11 18.76 -8.15
C LEU A 77 -5.13 18.04 -7.21
N LEU A 78 -3.85 18.43 -7.21
CA LEU A 78 -2.84 17.88 -6.31
C LEU A 78 -2.95 18.55 -4.92
N PRO A 79 -2.76 17.80 -3.81
CA PRO A 79 -2.69 18.39 -2.47
C PRO A 79 -1.67 19.53 -2.35
N LYS A 80 -0.53 19.38 -3.03
CA LYS A 80 0.52 20.40 -3.18
C LYS A 80 0.90 20.50 -4.66
N PRO A 81 0.46 21.55 -5.37
CA PRO A 81 0.78 21.76 -6.79
C PRO A 81 2.29 21.91 -7.04
N GLY A 82 2.73 21.55 -8.25
CA GLY A 82 4.08 21.83 -8.75
C GLY A 82 5.16 20.78 -8.45
N ILE A 83 4.90 19.81 -7.57
CA ILE A 83 5.85 18.72 -7.23
C ILE A 83 5.43 17.34 -7.77
N GLY A 84 4.38 17.30 -8.59
CA GLY A 84 3.89 16.08 -9.22
C GLY A 84 3.49 15.01 -8.21
N TYR A 85 3.82 13.74 -8.50
CA TYR A 85 3.49 12.61 -7.63
C TYR A 85 4.13 12.67 -6.24
N ALA A 86 5.25 13.40 -6.07
CA ALA A 86 5.89 13.56 -4.75
C ALA A 86 4.95 14.22 -3.72
N THR A 87 3.90 14.90 -4.18
CA THR A 87 2.84 15.44 -3.32
C THR A 87 2.21 14.39 -2.41
N PHE A 88 2.09 13.14 -2.88
CA PHE A 88 1.53 12.02 -2.13
C PHE A 88 2.56 11.36 -1.19
N GLY A 89 3.78 11.88 -1.08
CA GLY A 89 4.83 11.29 -0.24
C GLY A 89 5.39 9.97 -0.75
N VAL A 90 5.30 9.72 -2.05
CA VAL A 90 6.01 8.60 -2.69
C VAL A 90 7.49 8.93 -2.82
N ASN A 91 8.35 7.92 -2.63
CA ASN A 91 9.80 8.09 -2.69
C ASN A 91 10.36 7.66 -4.05
N TRP A 92 11.45 8.30 -4.48
CA TRP A 92 12.13 7.99 -5.74
C TRP A 92 13.57 7.57 -5.50
N GLU A 93 13.99 6.51 -6.16
CA GLU A 93 15.41 6.14 -6.23
C GLU A 93 16.06 6.75 -7.46
N GLN A 94 17.32 7.15 -7.33
CA GLN A 94 18.07 7.69 -8.45
C GLN A 94 18.11 6.68 -9.61
N GLY A 95 17.79 7.17 -10.82
CA GLY A 95 17.80 6.35 -12.04
C GLY A 95 16.54 5.53 -12.27
N GLN A 96 15.58 5.53 -11.35
CA GLN A 96 14.28 4.87 -11.54
C GLN A 96 13.30 5.80 -12.26
N GLU A 97 12.50 5.24 -13.15
CA GLU A 97 11.50 5.99 -13.94
C GLU A 97 10.19 6.19 -13.19
N LEU A 98 9.89 5.34 -12.22
CA LEU A 98 8.68 5.37 -11.39
C LEU A 98 9.06 5.47 -9.92
N PRO A 99 8.18 6.04 -9.07
CA PRO A 99 8.41 6.02 -7.64
C PRO A 99 8.37 4.58 -7.14
N VAL A 100 9.01 4.35 -5.99
CA VAL A 100 8.86 3.10 -5.25
C VAL A 100 7.38 2.84 -4.96
N GLY A 101 6.95 1.60 -5.14
CA GLY A 101 5.54 1.22 -4.99
C GLY A 101 4.75 1.21 -6.29
N PHE A 102 5.39 1.43 -7.43
CA PHE A 102 4.75 1.36 -8.74
C PHE A 102 5.49 0.40 -9.67
N SER A 103 4.75 -0.45 -10.34
CA SER A 103 5.26 -1.33 -11.39
C SER A 103 4.93 -0.78 -12.76
N LYS A 104 5.76 -1.12 -13.75
CA LYS A 104 5.46 -0.90 -15.17
C LYS A 104 5.44 -2.24 -15.90
N ARG A 105 4.33 -2.57 -16.54
CA ARG A 105 4.18 -3.80 -17.34
C ARG A 105 3.55 -3.51 -18.69
N ARG A 106 4.05 -4.16 -19.74
CA ARG A 106 3.51 -4.02 -21.09
C ARG A 106 2.46 -5.08 -21.39
N ILE A 107 1.22 -4.64 -21.53
CA ILE A 107 0.06 -5.45 -21.94
C ILE A 107 -0.60 -4.71 -23.11
N GLY A 108 -0.15 -5.05 -24.32
CA GLY A 108 -0.27 -4.25 -25.52
C GLY A 108 0.63 -3.00 -25.47
N PHE A 109 0.30 -2.10 -24.56
CA PHE A 109 1.03 -0.87 -24.24
C PHE A 109 1.44 -0.86 -22.75
N ASP A 110 2.35 0.05 -22.38
CA ASP A 110 2.86 0.14 -21.01
C ASP A 110 1.77 0.65 -20.06
N ARG A 111 1.60 -0.04 -18.93
CA ARG A 111 0.65 0.30 -17.87
C ARG A 111 1.38 0.35 -16.54
N VAL A 112 0.88 1.23 -15.68
CA VAL A 112 1.37 1.44 -14.32
C VAL A 112 0.33 0.97 -13.33
N ALA A 113 0.75 0.25 -12.31
CA ALA A 113 -0.08 -0.10 -11.17
C ALA A 113 0.74 -0.03 -9.87
N ASN A 114 0.03 0.03 -8.74
CA ASN A 114 0.67 -0.01 -7.43
C ASN A 114 1.16 -1.44 -7.10
N THR A 115 2.24 -1.51 -6.32
CA THR A 115 2.80 -2.73 -5.74
C THR A 115 2.66 -2.70 -4.22
N CYS A 116 2.97 -3.81 -3.54
CA CYS A 116 3.00 -3.87 -2.08
C CYS A 116 3.95 -2.81 -1.47
N ALA A 117 4.99 -2.41 -2.20
CA ALA A 117 5.97 -1.44 -1.75
C ALA A 117 5.41 -0.01 -1.61
N ALA A 118 4.24 0.28 -2.19
CA ALA A 118 3.57 1.56 -1.95
C ALA A 118 3.29 1.74 -0.45
N CYS A 119 2.84 0.69 0.24
CA CYS A 119 2.54 0.74 1.67
C CYS A 119 3.68 0.19 2.55
N HIS A 120 4.54 -0.67 1.99
CA HIS A 120 5.52 -1.44 2.74
C HIS A 120 6.98 -1.13 2.38
N VAL A 121 7.29 0.14 2.08
CA VAL A 121 8.66 0.66 2.09
C VAL A 121 8.71 1.92 2.94
N ALA A 122 9.42 1.84 4.06
CA ALA A 122 9.67 3.00 4.90
C ALA A 122 10.77 3.87 4.29
N SER A 123 10.76 5.16 4.60
CA SER A 123 11.89 6.06 4.38
C SER A 123 12.31 6.74 5.69
N TYR A 124 13.59 7.04 5.83
CA TYR A 124 14.07 7.94 6.86
C TYR A 124 15.28 8.75 6.39
N ARG A 125 15.47 9.91 6.98
CA ARG A 125 16.62 10.80 6.81
C ARG A 125 17.19 11.14 8.17
N THR A 126 18.50 11.30 8.25
CA THR A 126 19.15 11.75 9.48
C THR A 126 19.18 13.27 9.57
N GLN A 127 19.18 13.95 8.42
CA GLN A 127 19.07 15.39 8.29
C GLN A 127 18.07 15.82 7.18
N PRO A 128 17.48 17.03 7.28
CA PRO A 128 16.45 17.51 6.34
C PRO A 128 16.84 17.60 4.86
N ASP A 129 18.12 17.67 4.53
CA ASP A 129 18.67 17.85 3.18
C ASP A 129 19.27 16.57 2.59
N GLU A 130 19.23 15.45 3.31
CA GLU A 130 19.73 14.16 2.84
C GLU A 130 18.78 13.47 1.86
N THR A 131 19.34 12.56 1.06
CA THR A 131 18.53 11.60 0.31
C THR A 131 17.94 10.56 1.29
N PRO A 132 16.63 10.26 1.24
CA PRO A 132 16.05 9.26 2.12
C PRO A 132 16.67 7.89 1.96
N THR A 133 16.97 7.24 3.09
CA THR A 133 17.26 5.82 3.13
C THR A 133 15.95 5.05 3.06
N LEU A 134 15.83 4.15 2.09
CA LEU A 134 14.65 3.34 1.87
C LEU A 134 14.82 1.96 2.49
N VAL A 135 13.81 1.50 3.22
CA VAL A 135 13.82 0.23 3.92
C VAL A 135 12.65 -0.63 3.48
N VAL A 136 12.96 -1.68 2.73
CA VAL A 136 12.00 -2.66 2.23
C VAL A 136 11.30 -3.38 3.40
N ALA A 137 10.01 -3.65 3.23
CA ALA A 137 9.13 -4.26 4.22
C ALA A 137 8.89 -3.42 5.48
N GLY A 138 9.36 -2.17 5.52
CA GLY A 138 9.02 -1.20 6.56
C GLY A 138 7.70 -0.48 6.29
N PRO A 139 7.09 0.14 7.30
CA PRO A 139 5.83 0.86 7.14
C PRO A 139 6.06 2.18 6.38
N ASN A 140 5.35 2.40 5.27
CA ASN A 140 5.44 3.66 4.53
C ASN A 140 4.64 4.75 5.23
N HIS A 141 5.27 5.44 6.18
CA HIS A 141 4.62 6.50 6.97
C HIS A 141 4.44 7.83 6.20
N THR A 142 5.00 7.96 4.99
CA THR A 142 4.93 9.20 4.19
C THR A 142 3.79 9.20 3.17
N LEU A 143 3.30 8.03 2.74
CA LEU A 143 2.29 7.91 1.68
C LEU A 143 0.93 8.46 2.10
N ASP A 144 0.35 9.34 1.28
CA ASP A 144 -1.05 9.78 1.35
C ASP A 144 -1.89 9.02 0.32
N LEU A 145 -2.37 7.83 0.71
CA LEU A 145 -3.08 6.92 -0.19
C LEU A 145 -4.49 7.43 -0.53
N GLU A 146 -5.18 8.04 0.45
CA GLU A 146 -6.50 8.63 0.25
C GLU A 146 -6.45 9.75 -0.80
N ALA A 147 -5.52 10.71 -0.64
CA ALA A 147 -5.37 11.78 -1.60
C ALA A 147 -4.97 11.28 -3.00
N PHE A 148 -4.15 10.22 -3.08
CA PHE A 148 -3.80 9.62 -4.36
C PHE A 148 -5.02 9.04 -5.08
N PHE A 149 -5.90 8.31 -4.38
CA PHE A 149 -7.11 7.78 -4.99
C PHE A 149 -8.10 8.88 -5.40
N ARG A 150 -8.31 9.89 -4.54
CA ARG A 150 -9.16 11.05 -4.88
C ARG A 150 -8.63 11.77 -6.11
N PHE A 151 -7.32 12.01 -6.21
CA PHE A 151 -6.71 12.64 -7.38
C PHE A 151 -7.02 11.90 -8.68
N LEU A 152 -6.93 10.57 -8.70
CA LEU A 152 -7.23 9.78 -9.91
C LEU A 152 -8.70 9.89 -10.33
N VAL A 153 -9.62 9.87 -9.37
CA VAL A 153 -11.06 9.99 -9.61
C VAL A 153 -11.41 11.42 -10.05
N ASP A 154 -10.88 12.44 -9.38
CA ASP A 154 -11.12 13.85 -9.69
C ASP A 154 -10.59 14.20 -11.08
N CYS A 155 -9.38 13.72 -11.43
CA CYS A 155 -8.85 13.82 -12.79
C CYS A 155 -9.83 13.22 -13.79
N ALA A 156 -10.34 12.01 -13.55
CA ALA A 156 -11.24 11.35 -14.50
C ALA A 156 -12.57 12.09 -14.68
N LYS A 157 -13.07 12.78 -13.65
CA LYS A 157 -14.31 13.57 -13.69
C LYS A 157 -14.11 14.94 -14.34
N ASP A 158 -12.90 15.47 -14.32
CA ASP A 158 -12.60 16.78 -14.87
C ASP A 158 -12.78 16.81 -16.42
N PRO A 159 -13.38 17.88 -16.99
CA PRO A 159 -13.53 18.05 -18.43
C PRO A 159 -12.22 18.01 -19.22
N ARG A 160 -11.10 18.43 -18.63
CA ARG A 160 -9.75 18.38 -19.21
C ARG A 160 -9.25 16.96 -19.43
N PHE A 161 -9.83 15.95 -18.78
CA PHE A 161 -9.53 14.54 -19.08
C PHE A 161 -10.20 14.16 -20.40
N ASN A 162 -9.59 14.55 -21.50
CA ASN A 162 -10.03 14.28 -22.85
C ASN A 162 -8.82 14.07 -23.76
N ALA A 163 -9.07 13.53 -24.95
CA ALA A 163 -8.02 13.17 -25.88
C ALA A 163 -7.18 14.36 -26.34
N ASP A 164 -7.78 15.54 -26.53
CA ASP A 164 -7.03 16.70 -27.05
C ASP A 164 -6.06 17.25 -26.01
N THR A 165 -6.52 17.40 -24.77
CA THR A 165 -5.70 17.93 -23.67
C THR A 165 -4.59 16.95 -23.30
N LEU A 166 -4.93 15.68 -23.07
CA LEU A 166 -3.92 14.68 -22.68
C LEU A 166 -2.92 14.42 -23.81
N MET A 167 -3.36 14.36 -25.07
CA MET A 167 -2.42 14.15 -26.18
C MET A 167 -1.48 15.33 -26.39
N ALA A 168 -1.93 16.57 -26.15
CA ALA A 168 -1.06 17.74 -26.23
C ALA A 168 0.12 17.60 -25.26
N GLU A 169 -0.14 17.20 -24.01
CA GLU A 169 0.91 16.97 -23.01
C GLU A 169 1.74 15.72 -23.28
N ILE A 170 1.12 14.62 -23.73
CA ILE A 170 1.85 13.37 -24.05
C ILE A 170 2.87 13.61 -25.15
N GLN A 171 2.52 14.38 -26.20
CA GLN A 171 3.39 14.66 -27.33
C GLN A 171 4.63 15.49 -26.96
N LEU A 172 4.61 16.20 -25.83
CA LEU A 172 5.80 16.90 -25.32
C LEU A 172 6.82 15.96 -24.69
N SER A 173 6.45 14.72 -24.38
CA SER A 173 7.27 13.79 -23.59
C SER A 173 7.45 12.42 -24.25
N ALA A 174 6.67 12.11 -25.29
CA ALA A 174 6.67 10.82 -25.97
C ALA A 174 6.63 10.98 -27.49
N ASP A 175 7.51 10.27 -28.18
CA ASP A 175 7.45 10.12 -29.64
C ASP A 175 6.60 8.90 -30.03
N LEU A 176 5.28 9.09 -30.03
CA LEU A 176 4.32 8.05 -30.41
C LEU A 176 4.17 7.96 -31.92
N ASP A 177 4.31 6.75 -32.45
CA ASP A 177 4.00 6.42 -33.85
C ASP A 177 2.51 6.66 -34.18
N LEU A 178 2.17 6.61 -35.47
CA LEU A 178 0.80 6.91 -35.94
C LEU A 178 -0.24 5.97 -35.31
N ILE A 179 0.08 4.68 -35.14
CA ILE A 179 -0.85 3.69 -34.62
C ILE A 179 -1.13 3.98 -33.14
N ASP A 180 -0.08 4.18 -32.35
CA ASP A 180 -0.21 4.47 -30.92
C ASP A 180 -0.88 5.82 -30.72
N ARG A 181 -0.56 6.85 -31.52
CA ARG A 181 -1.20 8.17 -31.46
C ARG A 181 -2.70 8.12 -31.70
N LEU A 182 -3.12 7.35 -32.71
CA LEU A 182 -4.55 7.13 -33.01
C LEU A 182 -5.21 6.30 -31.91
N ALA A 183 -4.54 5.25 -31.42
CA ALA A 183 -5.04 4.43 -30.33
C ALA A 183 -5.23 5.24 -29.04
N TYR A 184 -4.25 6.07 -28.65
CA TYR A 184 -4.37 6.93 -27.48
C TYR A 184 -5.54 7.89 -27.60
N ARG A 185 -5.64 8.59 -28.74
CA ARG A 185 -6.70 9.58 -28.97
C ARG A 185 -8.10 8.96 -28.99
N TYR A 186 -8.30 7.85 -29.71
CA TYR A 186 -9.64 7.35 -29.99
C TYR A 186 -10.07 6.16 -29.13
N LEU A 187 -9.14 5.44 -28.48
CA LEU A 187 -9.43 4.24 -27.71
C LEU A 187 -8.93 4.36 -26.27
N ILE A 188 -7.62 4.50 -26.04
CA ILE A 188 -7.02 4.33 -24.71
C ILE A 188 -7.49 5.44 -23.76
N ILE A 189 -7.41 6.72 -24.13
CA ILE A 189 -7.86 7.83 -23.26
C ILE A 189 -9.36 7.73 -22.93
N PRO A 190 -10.27 7.56 -23.91
CA PRO A 190 -11.70 7.38 -23.63
C PRO A 190 -12.01 6.16 -22.75
N ILE A 191 -11.35 5.02 -23.00
CA ILE A 191 -11.54 3.80 -22.21
C ILE A 191 -11.03 4.01 -20.78
N THR A 192 -9.84 4.60 -20.60
CA THR A 192 -9.30 4.90 -19.26
C THR A 192 -10.22 5.81 -18.48
N LYS A 193 -10.72 6.89 -19.08
CA LYS A 193 -11.71 7.77 -18.44
C LYS A 193 -12.95 6.99 -18.00
N LYS A 194 -13.52 6.21 -18.91
CA LYS A 194 -14.73 5.41 -18.63
C LYS A 194 -14.49 4.41 -17.50
N THR A 195 -13.34 3.74 -17.49
CA THR A 195 -12.99 2.75 -16.45
C THR A 195 -12.79 3.39 -15.09
N LEU A 196 -12.12 4.56 -15.02
CA LEU A 196 -11.94 5.30 -13.76
C LEU A 196 -13.30 5.79 -13.22
N ILE A 197 -14.15 6.36 -14.07
CA ILE A 197 -15.51 6.80 -13.68
C ILE A 197 -16.37 5.61 -13.24
N ALA A 198 -16.31 4.48 -13.93
CA ALA A 198 -17.09 3.29 -13.57
C ALA A 198 -16.76 2.75 -12.16
N ARG A 199 -15.57 3.07 -11.63
CA ARG A 199 -15.14 2.71 -10.28
C ARG A 199 -15.49 3.76 -9.23
N GLU A 200 -15.97 4.93 -9.62
CA GLU A 200 -16.34 6.03 -8.71
C GLU A 200 -17.27 5.55 -7.57
N GLY A 201 -18.26 4.70 -7.89
CA GLY A 201 -19.16 4.13 -6.89
C GLY A 201 -18.43 3.38 -5.75
N GLN A 202 -17.31 2.73 -6.06
CA GLN A 202 -16.48 2.01 -5.09
C GLN A 202 -15.56 2.95 -4.29
N PHE A 203 -15.39 4.19 -4.73
CA PHE A 203 -14.60 5.22 -4.06
C PHE A 203 -15.45 6.28 -3.34
N GLN A 204 -16.78 6.22 -3.40
CA GLN A 204 -17.67 7.19 -2.74
C GLN A 204 -17.38 7.37 -1.24
N TRP A 205 -16.97 6.29 -0.57
CA TRP A 205 -16.60 6.32 0.83
C TRP A 205 -15.35 7.17 1.11
N LEU A 206 -14.44 7.33 0.12
CA LEU A 206 -13.33 8.28 0.21
C LEU A 206 -13.80 9.74 0.19
N TYR A 207 -15.04 10.02 -0.21
CA TYR A 207 -15.60 11.37 -0.26
C TYR A 207 -16.57 11.64 0.91
N ARG A 208 -16.54 10.79 1.95
CA ARG A 208 -17.27 11.00 3.21
C ARG A 208 -16.56 12.05 4.06
N HIS A 209 -16.82 13.32 3.76
CA HIS A 209 -16.23 14.46 4.50
C HIS A 209 -16.70 14.58 5.96
N ASP A 210 -17.70 13.79 6.37
CA ASP A 210 -18.07 13.62 7.77
C ASP A 210 -17.11 12.70 8.54
N PHE A 211 -16.22 12.00 7.85
CA PHE A 211 -15.12 11.26 8.46
C PHE A 211 -13.83 12.09 8.43
N PRO A 212 -12.94 11.91 9.42
CA PRO A 212 -11.59 12.43 9.35
C PRO A 212 -10.85 11.89 8.12
N GLU A 213 -9.96 12.70 7.56
CA GLU A 213 -8.97 12.24 6.59
C GLU A 213 -8.07 11.17 7.24
N TRP A 214 -7.65 10.17 6.47
CA TRP A 214 -6.74 9.13 6.99
C TRP A 214 -5.37 9.73 7.28
N GLY A 215 -4.94 10.64 6.41
CA GLY A 215 -3.62 11.27 6.44
C GLY A 215 -2.49 10.32 6.03
N ARG A 216 -1.25 10.81 6.14
CA ARG A 216 -0.07 10.06 5.70
C ARG A 216 0.22 8.82 6.55
N GLY A 217 0.59 7.75 5.87
CA GLY A 217 1.00 6.48 6.45
C GLY A 217 -0.12 5.55 6.89
N ARG A 218 -1.36 5.86 6.49
CA ARG A 218 -2.54 5.11 6.89
C ARG A 218 -3.39 4.67 5.70
N ASP A 219 -4.10 3.58 5.91
CA ASP A 219 -5.15 3.09 5.02
C ASP A 219 -6.32 2.52 5.83
N ASP A 220 -7.51 2.48 5.22
CA ASP A 220 -8.64 1.72 5.77
C ASP A 220 -8.74 0.35 5.07
N ALA A 221 -7.76 -0.51 5.36
CA ALA A 221 -7.54 -1.79 4.67
C ALA A 221 -8.78 -2.68 4.59
N MET A 222 -9.60 -2.70 5.65
CA MET A 222 -10.80 -3.55 5.69
C MET A 222 -11.98 -2.92 4.98
N ASN A 223 -12.18 -1.59 5.05
CA ASN A 223 -13.20 -0.95 4.22
C ASN A 223 -12.87 -1.05 2.72
N LEU A 224 -11.59 -0.99 2.34
CA LEU A 224 -11.14 -1.33 0.98
C LEU A 224 -11.62 -2.73 0.58
N THR A 225 -11.37 -3.74 1.40
CA THR A 225 -11.83 -5.12 1.11
C THR A 225 -13.35 -5.20 1.05
N LYS A 226 -14.04 -4.56 2.00
CA LYS A 226 -15.50 -4.57 2.14
C LYS A 226 -16.21 -3.98 0.91
N TYR A 227 -15.72 -2.84 0.40
CA TYR A 227 -16.36 -2.15 -0.72
C TYR A 227 -15.88 -2.61 -2.10
N PHE A 228 -14.62 -3.02 -2.24
CA PHE A 228 -14.09 -3.48 -3.53
C PHE A 228 -14.35 -4.97 -3.80
N MET A 229 -14.14 -5.83 -2.80
CA MET A 229 -14.19 -7.29 -2.99
C MET A 229 -15.59 -7.86 -2.82
N ILE A 230 -16.24 -7.59 -1.68
CA ILE A 230 -17.56 -8.14 -1.35
C ILE A 230 -18.71 -7.20 -1.73
N ARG A 231 -18.42 -5.92 -2.04
CA ARG A 231 -19.38 -4.92 -2.54
C ARG A 231 -20.57 -4.69 -1.62
N TRP A 232 -20.30 -4.67 -0.31
CA TRP A 232 -21.32 -4.29 0.66
C TRP A 232 -21.81 -2.85 0.42
N PRO A 233 -23.05 -2.54 0.80
CA PRO A 233 -23.50 -1.16 0.82
C PRO A 233 -22.61 -0.33 1.74
N MET A 234 -22.43 0.94 1.40
CA MET A 234 -21.70 1.88 2.26
C MET A 234 -22.39 1.98 3.62
N ASP A 235 -21.60 1.85 4.68
CA ASP A 235 -22.04 2.01 6.06
C ASP A 235 -21.26 3.14 6.75
N ASP A 236 -21.48 3.29 8.06
CA ASP A 236 -20.83 4.33 8.86
C ASP A 236 -19.58 3.86 9.59
N SER A 237 -19.04 2.67 9.31
CA SER A 237 -17.83 2.20 9.96
C SER A 237 -16.58 2.86 9.38
N PHE A 238 -15.66 3.24 10.27
CA PHE A 238 -14.45 3.98 9.93
C PHE A 238 -13.33 3.59 10.89
N GLY A 239 -12.19 3.16 10.39
CA GLY A 239 -11.08 2.74 11.23
C GLY A 239 -9.76 2.60 10.48
N PRO A 240 -9.20 3.70 9.94
CA PRO A 240 -7.91 3.64 9.28
C PRO A 240 -6.82 3.15 10.25
N THR A 241 -5.93 2.33 9.75
CA THR A 241 -4.78 1.81 10.49
C THR A 241 -3.48 2.37 9.94
N ASP A 242 -2.45 2.39 10.76
CA ASP A 242 -1.08 2.58 10.28
C ASP A 242 -0.69 1.44 9.34
N MET A 243 0.22 1.69 8.40
CA MET A 243 0.77 0.62 7.57
C MET A 243 1.69 -0.25 8.43
N PRO A 244 1.58 -1.60 8.45
CA PRO A 244 2.47 -2.43 9.26
C PRO A 244 3.80 -2.72 8.56
N SER A 245 4.83 -3.03 9.35
CA SER A 245 6.01 -3.72 8.84
C SER A 245 5.66 -5.16 8.45
N VAL A 246 6.28 -5.66 7.38
CA VAL A 246 6.04 -7.02 6.84
C VAL A 246 7.31 -7.85 6.71
N TRP A 247 8.35 -7.54 7.48
CA TRP A 247 9.53 -8.38 7.64
C TRP A 247 9.29 -9.50 8.67
N ASN A 248 10.20 -10.48 8.71
CA ASN A 248 10.20 -11.56 9.70
C ASN A 248 8.89 -12.35 9.79
N LEU A 249 8.15 -12.51 8.69
CA LEU A 249 6.82 -13.12 8.73
C LEU A 249 6.83 -14.60 9.21
N LYS A 250 7.98 -15.28 9.18
CA LYS A 250 8.14 -16.64 9.74
C LYS A 250 7.89 -16.72 11.25
N LYS A 251 7.94 -15.60 11.97
CA LYS A 251 7.65 -15.55 13.41
C LYS A 251 6.18 -15.77 13.73
N TYR A 252 5.28 -15.49 12.78
CA TYR A 252 3.84 -15.68 12.94
C TYR A 252 3.45 -17.11 12.55
N GLN A 253 3.24 -17.92 13.58
CA GLN A 253 2.93 -19.35 13.55
C GLN A 253 1.48 -19.58 13.99
N PRO A 254 0.54 -19.78 13.06
CA PRO A 254 -0.89 -19.89 13.34
C PRO A 254 -1.27 -21.02 14.31
N GLU A 255 -0.46 -22.07 14.38
CA GLU A 255 -0.56 -23.19 15.32
C GLU A 255 -0.42 -22.76 16.78
N ASN A 256 0.28 -21.65 17.05
CA ASN A 256 0.44 -21.07 18.38
C ASN A 256 -0.67 -20.05 18.71
N GLY A 257 -1.76 -20.03 17.95
CA GLY A 257 -2.83 -19.04 18.10
C GLY A 257 -2.47 -17.64 17.59
N GLN A 258 -1.32 -17.49 16.93
CA GLN A 258 -0.88 -16.21 16.38
C GLN A 258 -1.71 -15.83 15.15
N ARG A 259 -1.90 -14.52 14.98
CA ARG A 259 -2.72 -13.92 13.93
C ARG A 259 -1.98 -12.75 13.27
N MET A 260 -2.46 -12.40 12.10
CA MET A 260 -1.96 -11.29 11.30
C MET A 260 -3.03 -10.20 11.14
N ASN A 261 -2.62 -9.05 10.60
CA ASN A 261 -3.34 -7.77 10.65
C ASN A 261 -3.51 -7.26 12.08
N PHE A 262 -3.70 -5.95 12.26
CA PHE A 262 -3.72 -5.34 13.59
C PHE A 262 -4.78 -5.96 14.51
N ALA A 263 -5.97 -6.28 14.00
CA ALA A 263 -7.06 -6.86 14.79
C ALA A 263 -7.07 -8.39 14.82
N GLY A 264 -6.07 -9.05 14.22
CA GLY A 264 -5.99 -10.50 14.17
C GLY A 264 -7.00 -11.16 13.23
N ASP A 265 -7.51 -10.42 12.25
CA ASP A 265 -8.55 -10.84 11.31
C ASP A 265 -8.03 -11.79 10.20
N SER A 266 -6.73 -12.07 10.14
CA SER A 266 -6.16 -13.04 9.20
C SER A 266 -5.43 -14.17 9.89
N HIS A 267 -5.60 -15.38 9.36
CA HIS A 267 -5.04 -16.57 9.97
C HIS A 267 -3.53 -16.71 9.82
N ASP A 268 -2.95 -16.27 8.70
CA ASP A 268 -1.54 -16.47 8.39
C ASP A 268 -1.00 -15.45 7.36
N PRO A 269 0.33 -15.31 7.22
CA PRO A 269 0.95 -14.40 6.26
C PRO A 269 0.55 -14.66 4.79
N TYR A 270 0.35 -15.92 4.42
CA TYR A 270 -0.02 -16.30 3.05
C TYR A 270 -1.41 -15.75 2.68
N SER A 271 -2.35 -15.86 3.61
CA SER A 271 -3.71 -15.34 3.46
C SER A 271 -3.72 -13.82 3.37
N VAL A 272 -2.98 -13.12 4.25
CA VAL A 272 -2.86 -11.65 4.20
C VAL A 272 -2.34 -11.18 2.85
N ILE A 273 -1.22 -11.77 2.37
CA ILE A 273 -0.59 -11.32 1.13
C ILE A 273 -1.53 -11.53 -0.07
N ILE A 274 -2.27 -12.64 -0.11
CA ILE A 274 -3.30 -12.88 -1.14
C ILE A 274 -4.40 -11.83 -1.06
N ASP A 275 -4.99 -11.62 0.12
CA ASP A 275 -6.14 -10.74 0.29
C ASP A 275 -5.78 -9.29 0.00
N SER A 276 -4.63 -8.82 0.48
CA SER A 276 -4.10 -7.49 0.16
C SER A 276 -3.82 -7.32 -1.33
N ALA A 277 -3.23 -8.32 -2.00
CA ALA A 277 -2.98 -8.27 -3.44
C ALA A 277 -4.29 -8.21 -4.24
N LEU A 278 -5.28 -9.04 -3.90
CA LEU A 278 -6.59 -9.04 -4.55
C LEU A 278 -7.35 -7.73 -4.30
N GLY A 279 -7.27 -7.19 -3.08
CA GLY A 279 -7.83 -5.88 -2.72
C GLY A 279 -7.24 -4.75 -3.57
N LEU A 280 -5.91 -4.69 -3.67
CA LEU A 280 -5.21 -3.68 -4.48
C LEU A 280 -5.47 -3.84 -5.98
N MET A 281 -5.60 -5.07 -6.47
CA MET A 281 -5.99 -5.35 -7.84
C MET A 281 -7.43 -4.96 -8.14
N GLY A 282 -8.34 -5.11 -7.18
CA GLY A 282 -9.78 -4.86 -7.35
C GLY A 282 -10.46 -5.83 -8.34
N ALA A 283 -9.80 -6.93 -8.69
CA ALA A 283 -10.26 -7.89 -9.70
C ALA A 283 -9.64 -9.28 -9.48
N GLN A 284 -10.29 -10.31 -10.02
CA GLN A 284 -9.74 -11.67 -10.07
C GLN A 284 -8.49 -11.71 -10.99
N PRO A 285 -7.44 -12.47 -10.63
CA PRO A 285 -6.26 -12.60 -11.47
C PRO A 285 -6.58 -13.21 -12.85
N LYS A 286 -6.05 -12.59 -13.93
CA LYS A 286 -6.18 -13.13 -15.30
C LYS A 286 -5.40 -14.44 -15.49
N ASP A 287 -4.22 -14.52 -14.89
CA ASP A 287 -3.42 -15.73 -14.83
C ASP A 287 -3.21 -16.13 -13.36
N LYS A 288 -3.96 -17.12 -12.92
CA LYS A 288 -3.90 -17.63 -11.54
C LYS A 288 -2.54 -18.22 -11.20
N ARG A 289 -1.87 -18.90 -12.14
CA ARG A 289 -0.57 -19.54 -11.87
C ARG A 289 0.50 -18.48 -11.68
N ALA A 290 0.54 -17.48 -12.56
CA ALA A 290 1.48 -16.36 -12.42
C ALA A 290 1.22 -15.57 -11.13
N PHE A 291 -0.04 -15.34 -10.78
CA PHE A 291 -0.41 -14.69 -9.52
C PHE A 291 0.10 -15.48 -8.31
N LEU A 292 -0.23 -16.77 -8.20
CA LEU A 292 0.21 -17.58 -7.06
C LEU A 292 1.74 -17.70 -6.99
N GLY A 293 2.43 -17.81 -8.14
CA GLY A 293 3.90 -17.79 -8.15
C GLY A 293 4.51 -16.48 -7.65
N GLN A 294 3.85 -15.34 -7.87
CA GLN A 294 4.26 -14.05 -7.29
C GLN A 294 3.99 -13.99 -5.79
N ILE A 295 2.85 -14.53 -5.33
CA ILE A 295 2.52 -14.64 -3.90
C ILE A 295 3.53 -15.54 -3.18
N ASP A 296 3.85 -16.71 -3.73
CA ASP A 296 4.85 -17.63 -3.17
C ASP A 296 6.20 -16.94 -3.00
N TRP A 297 6.65 -16.22 -4.03
CA TRP A 297 7.88 -15.44 -3.96
C TRP A 297 7.84 -14.35 -2.87
N LEU A 298 6.75 -13.58 -2.78
CA LEU A 298 6.59 -12.55 -1.74
C LEU A 298 6.63 -13.17 -0.34
N VAL A 299 5.92 -14.28 -0.13
CA VAL A 299 5.84 -14.99 1.14
C VAL A 299 7.22 -15.51 1.53
N ASP A 300 7.96 -16.15 0.62
CA ASP A 300 9.29 -16.68 0.89
C ASP A 300 10.31 -15.57 1.18
N TYR A 301 10.23 -14.46 0.45
CA TYR A 301 11.07 -13.29 0.67
C TYR A 301 10.80 -12.67 2.05
N LEU A 302 9.54 -12.33 2.35
CA LEU A 302 9.15 -11.62 3.57
C LEU A 302 9.23 -12.48 4.84
N LYS A 303 9.05 -13.80 4.73
CA LYS A 303 9.30 -14.73 5.85
C LYS A 303 10.74 -14.67 6.32
N ASN A 304 11.69 -14.49 5.40
CA ASN A 304 13.12 -14.59 5.68
C ASN A 304 13.84 -13.24 5.77
N LEU A 305 13.23 -12.15 5.31
CA LEU A 305 13.77 -10.82 5.41
C LEU A 305 13.78 -10.35 6.88
N PRO A 306 14.95 -10.09 7.49
CA PRO A 306 15.02 -9.56 8.85
C PRO A 306 14.61 -8.09 8.91
N ALA A 307 14.19 -7.65 10.09
CA ALA A 307 14.02 -6.23 10.39
C ALA A 307 15.37 -5.48 10.28
N PRO A 308 15.35 -4.17 9.93
CA PRO A 308 16.56 -3.37 9.87
C PRO A 308 17.15 -3.16 11.27
N VAL A 309 18.47 -3.28 11.39
CA VAL A 309 19.18 -2.89 12.63
C VAL A 309 19.14 -1.38 12.78
N TYR A 310 18.99 -0.89 14.01
CA TYR A 310 19.10 0.54 14.31
C TYR A 310 20.47 1.07 13.85
N PRO A 311 20.51 2.07 12.94
CA PRO A 311 21.74 2.45 12.25
C PRO A 311 22.59 3.45 13.04
N PHE A 312 22.10 3.93 14.18
CA PHE A 312 22.76 4.96 15.00
C PHE A 312 23.47 4.33 16.22
N PRO A 313 24.34 5.09 16.91
CA PRO A 313 25.00 4.61 18.12
C PRO A 313 24.00 4.17 19.20
N ILE A 314 24.33 3.07 19.88
CA ILE A 314 23.59 2.55 21.03
C ILE A 314 24.54 2.53 22.23
N ASP A 315 24.12 3.12 23.35
CA ASP A 315 24.76 2.92 24.65
C ASP A 315 24.44 1.50 25.14
N LYS A 316 25.40 0.60 24.94
CA LYS A 316 25.25 -0.81 25.32
C LYS A 316 25.07 -1.02 26.82
N ALA A 317 25.65 -0.17 27.66
CA ALA A 317 25.54 -0.32 29.11
C ALA A 317 24.13 0.09 29.56
N LEU A 318 23.60 1.17 29.01
CA LEU A 318 22.23 1.62 29.28
C LEU A 318 21.18 0.65 28.68
N ALA A 319 21.39 0.15 27.46
CA ALA A 319 20.53 -0.88 26.87
C ALA A 319 20.51 -2.17 27.71
N ALA A 320 21.65 -2.58 28.29
CA ALA A 320 21.70 -3.73 29.20
C ALA A 320 20.91 -3.49 30.50
N GLN A 321 20.86 -2.25 31.00
CA GLN A 321 19.99 -1.86 32.13
C GLN A 321 18.51 -1.83 31.74
N GLY A 322 18.20 -1.50 30.48
CA GLY A 322 16.84 -1.48 29.96
C GLY A 322 16.22 -2.86 29.78
N LYS A 323 17.02 -3.90 29.53
CA LYS A 323 16.51 -5.25 29.31
C LYS A 323 15.68 -5.78 30.51
N PRO A 324 16.14 -5.73 31.77
CA PRO A 324 15.31 -6.09 32.91
C PRO A 324 14.01 -5.29 33.03
N VAL A 325 14.04 -3.99 32.68
CA VAL A 325 12.84 -3.14 32.66
C VAL A 325 11.85 -3.64 31.61
N PHE A 326 12.32 -3.98 30.41
CA PHE A 326 11.51 -4.60 29.36
C PHE A 326 10.94 -5.95 29.80
N ASP A 327 11.77 -6.81 30.40
CA ASP A 327 11.35 -8.15 30.86
C ASP A 327 10.21 -8.03 31.89
N ALA A 328 10.28 -7.05 32.80
CA ALA A 328 9.29 -6.83 33.84
C ALA A 328 7.98 -6.19 33.34
N ASN A 329 8.03 -5.32 32.32
CA ASN A 329 6.90 -4.46 31.95
C ASN A 329 6.29 -4.75 30.57
N CYS A 330 7.05 -5.39 29.67
CA CYS A 330 6.69 -5.52 28.25
C CYS A 330 6.67 -6.98 27.77
N ALA A 331 7.60 -7.80 28.26
CA ALA A 331 7.82 -9.15 27.76
C ALA A 331 6.60 -10.07 27.92
N ALA A 332 5.75 -9.84 28.93
CA ALA A 332 4.52 -10.61 29.15
C ALA A 332 3.58 -10.63 27.92
N CYS A 333 3.62 -9.59 27.07
CA CYS A 333 2.88 -9.54 25.80
C CYS A 333 3.80 -9.66 24.58
N HIS A 334 4.97 -9.01 24.60
CA HIS A 334 5.82 -8.85 23.42
C HIS A 334 7.01 -9.83 23.30
N ALA A 335 7.24 -10.66 24.33
CA ALA A 335 8.25 -11.72 24.30
C ALA A 335 7.78 -12.94 25.10
N SER A 336 6.55 -13.41 24.83
CA SER A 336 5.92 -14.53 25.51
C SER A 336 5.05 -15.36 24.56
N ALA A 337 4.35 -16.36 25.09
CA ALA A 337 3.32 -17.10 24.34
C ALA A 337 2.16 -16.21 23.84
N ARG A 338 1.98 -15.01 24.40
CA ARG A 338 0.99 -14.03 23.93
C ARG A 338 1.45 -13.24 22.71
N THR A 339 2.74 -13.25 22.39
CA THR A 339 3.27 -12.50 21.25
C THR A 339 2.73 -13.07 19.95
N GLY A 340 2.26 -12.18 19.07
CA GLY A 340 1.56 -12.50 17.83
C GLY A 340 0.10 -12.90 18.02
N THR A 341 -0.42 -12.95 19.26
CA THR A 341 -1.83 -13.27 19.55
C THR A 341 -2.65 -12.02 19.84
N VAL A 342 -3.98 -12.14 19.81
CA VAL A 342 -4.90 -11.02 20.07
C VAL A 342 -5.01 -10.75 21.57
N ILE A 343 -4.70 -9.53 21.97
CA ILE A 343 -4.89 -8.98 23.31
C ILE A 343 -6.29 -8.34 23.36
N PRO A 344 -7.16 -8.74 24.30
CA PRO A 344 -8.51 -8.20 24.39
C PRO A 344 -8.54 -6.67 24.50
N LEU A 345 -9.50 -6.04 23.80
CA LEU A 345 -9.64 -4.58 23.81
C LEU A 345 -9.77 -3.98 25.22
N PRO A 346 -10.52 -4.56 26.18
CA PRO A 346 -10.61 -4.03 27.53
C PRO A 346 -9.29 -4.06 28.31
N GLU A 347 -8.34 -4.93 27.92
CA GLU A 347 -7.03 -5.02 28.54
C GLU A 347 -6.06 -3.99 27.95
N ILE A 348 -6.06 -3.81 26.62
CA ILE A 348 -5.13 -2.90 25.93
C ILE A 348 -5.62 -1.45 25.91
N GLY A 349 -6.94 -1.21 25.93
CA GLY A 349 -7.56 0.11 26.07
C GLY A 349 -7.42 1.08 24.88
N THR A 350 -6.86 0.63 23.74
CA THR A 350 -6.66 1.48 22.55
C THR A 350 -7.96 1.75 21.78
N ASP A 351 -7.91 2.62 20.78
CA ASP A 351 -9.06 2.97 19.92
C ASP A 351 -9.79 1.73 19.36
N ARG A 352 -11.12 1.75 19.31
CA ARG A 352 -11.98 0.64 18.84
C ARG A 352 -12.30 0.69 17.35
N GLY A 353 -12.12 1.83 16.69
CA GLY A 353 -12.62 2.11 15.35
C GLY A 353 -12.27 1.02 14.32
N ARG A 354 -11.04 0.50 14.35
CA ARG A 354 -10.61 -0.58 13.44
C ARG A 354 -11.33 -1.92 13.69
N ILE A 355 -11.68 -2.26 14.92
CA ILE A 355 -12.45 -3.48 15.23
C ILE A 355 -13.86 -3.38 14.63
N ASP A 356 -14.43 -2.18 14.62
CA ASP A 356 -15.81 -1.94 14.18
C ASP A 356 -15.96 -1.88 12.65
N THR A 357 -14.87 -1.89 11.86
CA THR A 357 -14.94 -1.91 10.38
C THR A 357 -15.10 -3.31 9.78
N TRP A 358 -14.90 -4.36 10.56
CA TRP A 358 -14.87 -5.73 10.06
C TRP A 358 -15.53 -6.72 11.01
N GLY A 359 -16.19 -7.74 10.47
CA GLY A 359 -16.91 -8.74 11.26
C GLY A 359 -17.03 -10.09 10.58
N GLU A 360 -17.58 -11.05 11.32
CA GLU A 360 -17.69 -12.46 10.92
C GLU A 360 -18.35 -12.65 9.55
N GLN A 361 -19.49 -12.00 9.30
CA GLN A 361 -20.20 -12.11 8.02
C GLN A 361 -19.36 -11.60 6.84
N ALA A 362 -18.63 -10.49 7.01
CA ALA A 362 -17.74 -9.97 5.98
C ALA A 362 -16.59 -10.94 5.69
N ALA A 363 -16.03 -11.57 6.74
CA ALA A 363 -15.00 -12.59 6.62
C ALA A 363 -15.48 -13.81 5.83
N ILE A 364 -16.67 -14.33 6.15
CA ILE A 364 -17.30 -15.46 5.45
C ILE A 364 -17.46 -15.14 3.96
N GLU A 365 -18.02 -13.97 3.64
CA GLU A 365 -18.27 -13.58 2.25
C GLU A 365 -16.98 -13.34 1.46
N ALA A 366 -15.98 -12.72 2.08
CA ALA A 366 -14.67 -12.50 1.47
C ALA A 366 -13.93 -13.82 1.22
N ASN A 367 -13.95 -14.75 2.18
CA ASN A 367 -13.39 -16.10 2.00
C ASN A 367 -14.11 -16.85 0.86
N GLN A 368 -15.44 -16.75 0.79
CA GLN A 368 -16.22 -17.34 -0.31
C GLN A 368 -15.88 -16.70 -1.66
N ALA A 369 -15.67 -15.39 -1.72
CA ALA A 369 -15.28 -14.69 -2.94
C ALA A 369 -13.94 -15.21 -3.47
N VAL A 370 -12.92 -15.33 -2.62
CA VAL A 370 -11.60 -15.87 -3.00
C VAL A 370 -11.71 -17.35 -3.39
N LYS A 371 -12.50 -18.15 -2.67
CA LYS A 371 -12.76 -19.55 -3.03
C LYS A 371 -13.40 -19.69 -4.42
N LYS A 372 -14.35 -18.81 -4.79
CA LYS A 372 -14.96 -18.79 -6.13
C LYS A 372 -13.95 -18.46 -7.24
N MET A 373 -12.85 -17.78 -6.92
CA MET A 373 -11.74 -17.55 -7.86
C MET A 373 -10.84 -18.79 -8.03
N GLY A 374 -11.09 -19.86 -7.27
CA GLY A 374 -10.30 -21.10 -7.29
C GLY A 374 -8.92 -20.93 -6.66
N ILE A 375 -8.79 -20.03 -5.67
CA ILE A 375 -7.59 -19.78 -4.87
C ILE A 375 -7.79 -20.41 -3.50
N GLU A 376 -6.83 -21.22 -3.05
CA GLU A 376 -6.84 -21.88 -1.76
C GLU A 376 -5.91 -21.16 -0.78
N ARG A 377 -6.43 -20.86 0.41
CA ARG A 377 -5.72 -20.25 1.54
C ARG A 377 -6.50 -20.51 2.83
N LYS A 378 -5.89 -20.24 4.00
CA LYS A 378 -6.53 -20.49 5.29
C LYS A 378 -7.67 -19.53 5.59
N GLY A 379 -7.56 -18.26 5.23
CA GLY A 379 -8.70 -17.36 5.34
C GLY A 379 -8.49 -16.11 6.18
N LEU A 380 -9.49 -15.23 6.05
CA LEU A 380 -9.86 -14.29 7.09
C LEU A 380 -10.58 -15.05 8.20
N VAL A 381 -10.46 -14.57 9.44
CA VAL A 381 -11.05 -15.20 10.62
C VAL A 381 -12.56 -14.97 10.62
N GLU A 382 -13.33 -16.06 10.53
CA GLU A 382 -14.79 -16.07 10.58
C GLU A 382 -15.28 -16.04 12.04
N ALA A 383 -14.95 -14.96 12.75
CA ALA A 383 -15.38 -14.71 14.12
C ALA A 383 -15.37 -13.20 14.44
N PRO A 384 -16.06 -12.76 15.51
CA PRO A 384 -15.95 -11.39 16.00
C PRO A 384 -14.50 -11.03 16.37
N LEU A 385 -14.09 -9.81 16.04
CA LEU A 385 -12.80 -9.26 16.45
C LEU A 385 -12.89 -8.79 17.91
N THR A 386 -11.92 -9.16 18.74
CA THR A 386 -11.98 -8.97 20.20
C THR A 386 -10.91 -8.02 20.74
N GLY A 387 -9.98 -7.58 19.91
CA GLY A 387 -8.84 -6.78 20.35
C GLY A 387 -7.78 -6.62 19.26
N TYR A 388 -6.53 -6.43 19.68
CA TYR A 388 -5.40 -6.18 18.76
C TYR A 388 -4.22 -7.12 19.02
N VAL A 389 -3.48 -7.45 17.97
CA VAL A 389 -2.33 -8.35 18.03
C VAL A 389 -1.17 -7.69 18.79
N ALA A 390 -0.63 -8.37 19.80
CA ALA A 390 0.65 -8.00 20.42
C ALA A 390 1.79 -8.34 19.45
N GLN A 391 2.15 -7.40 18.58
CA GLN A 391 3.13 -7.65 17.52
C GLN A 391 4.53 -7.95 18.08
N PHE A 392 5.31 -8.73 17.32
CA PHE A 392 6.76 -8.82 17.55
C PHE A 392 7.38 -7.43 17.38
N LEU A 393 8.36 -7.09 18.19
CA LEU A 393 8.96 -5.76 18.25
C LEU A 393 10.24 -5.61 17.40
N ASP A 394 10.54 -6.56 16.51
CA ASP A 394 11.71 -6.46 15.64
C ASP A 394 11.67 -5.20 14.79
N GLY A 395 12.76 -4.41 14.80
CA GLY A 395 12.86 -3.14 14.08
C GLY A 395 11.88 -2.08 14.57
N ILE A 396 11.46 -2.13 15.84
CA ILE A 396 10.48 -1.19 16.42
C ILE A 396 10.87 0.27 16.22
N TRP A 397 12.18 0.56 16.17
CA TRP A 397 12.68 1.91 15.96
C TRP A 397 12.16 2.59 14.68
N LEU A 398 11.90 1.83 13.61
CA LEU A 398 11.44 2.36 12.31
C LEU A 398 9.93 2.17 12.11
N ARG A 399 9.18 1.94 13.19
CA ARG A 399 7.73 1.67 13.13
C ARG A 399 6.89 2.79 13.72
N ALA A 400 7.47 3.99 13.83
CA ALA A 400 6.72 5.18 14.18
C ALA A 400 5.87 5.66 12.99
N PRO A 401 4.69 6.24 13.25
CA PRO A 401 4.03 6.36 14.56
C PRO A 401 3.51 5.03 15.13
N TYR A 402 3.29 4.96 16.44
CA TYR A 402 2.94 3.74 17.18
C TYR A 402 1.43 3.63 17.49
N LEU A 403 1.04 2.42 17.93
CA LEU A 403 -0.33 1.90 18.00
C LEU A 403 -0.90 1.53 16.63
N HIS A 404 -2.05 0.83 16.60
CA HIS A 404 -2.63 0.32 15.35
C HIS A 404 -3.07 1.41 14.38
N ASN A 405 -3.34 2.62 14.88
CA ASN A 405 -3.77 3.79 14.13
C ASN A 405 -2.65 4.84 13.99
N GLY A 406 -1.44 4.57 14.52
CA GLY A 406 -0.31 5.49 14.48
C GLY A 406 -0.57 6.81 15.22
N SER A 407 -1.34 6.79 16.30
CA SER A 407 -1.74 7.98 17.05
C SER A 407 -0.69 8.47 18.07
N VAL A 408 0.43 7.74 18.23
CA VAL A 408 1.51 8.09 19.16
C VAL A 408 2.82 8.28 18.38
N PRO A 409 3.40 9.49 18.30
CA PRO A 409 4.43 9.79 17.31
C PRO A 409 5.81 9.17 17.58
N SER A 410 6.12 8.77 18.82
CA SER A 410 7.44 8.24 19.19
C SER A 410 7.36 7.20 20.32
N LEU A 411 8.41 6.37 20.52
CA LEU A 411 8.42 5.45 21.66
C LEU A 411 8.51 6.21 22.99
N ALA A 412 9.22 7.34 23.01
CA ALA A 412 9.26 8.19 24.18
C ALA A 412 7.87 8.70 24.56
N ASP A 413 7.06 9.13 23.58
CA ASP A 413 5.67 9.55 23.81
C ASP A 413 4.76 8.36 24.16
N LEU A 414 5.07 7.13 23.73
CA LEU A 414 4.32 5.94 24.16
C LEU A 414 4.47 5.65 25.66
N LEU A 415 5.65 5.98 26.21
CA LEU A 415 5.97 5.86 27.64
C LEU A 415 5.51 7.06 28.48
N THR A 416 4.76 8.01 27.92
CA THR A 416 4.07 9.05 28.71
C THR A 416 2.62 8.63 28.98
N PRO A 417 2.06 9.02 30.14
CA PRO A 417 0.63 8.84 30.41
C PRO A 417 -0.22 9.42 29.27
N PRO A 418 -1.32 8.76 28.85
CA PRO A 418 -2.10 9.18 27.69
C PRO A 418 -2.52 10.66 27.69
N GLU A 419 -2.84 11.23 28.86
CA GLU A 419 -3.21 12.63 29.04
C GLU A 419 -2.07 13.63 28.77
N GLN A 420 -0.83 13.16 28.69
CA GLN A 420 0.38 13.94 28.38
C GLN A 420 0.91 13.69 26.97
N ARG A 421 0.31 12.76 26.21
CA ARG A 421 0.72 12.47 24.83
C ARG A 421 0.33 13.63 23.90
N PRO A 422 1.09 13.89 22.83
CA PRO A 422 0.72 14.90 21.83
C PRO A 422 -0.69 14.65 21.27
N GLN A 423 -1.54 15.68 21.29
CA GLN A 423 -2.89 15.62 20.72
C GLN A 423 -2.92 15.97 19.22
N ASN A 424 -2.03 16.89 18.81
CA ASN A 424 -1.89 17.35 17.43
C ASN A 424 -0.43 17.27 17.01
N PHE A 425 -0.17 16.66 15.85
CA PHE A 425 1.18 16.54 15.29
C PHE A 425 1.15 16.30 13.78
N TRP A 426 2.28 16.51 13.10
CA TRP A 426 2.40 16.32 11.65
C TRP A 426 2.95 14.93 11.31
N ARG A 427 2.23 14.20 10.46
CA ARG A 427 2.64 12.86 9.98
C ARG A 427 3.30 12.94 8.60
N GLY A 428 4.25 12.04 8.33
CA GLY A 428 4.86 11.85 7.01
C GLY A 428 6.07 12.72 6.70
N TYR A 429 6.64 13.41 7.70
CA TYR A 429 7.98 13.97 7.59
C TYR A 429 8.99 12.92 8.05
N ASP A 430 9.96 12.60 7.20
CA ASP A 430 10.85 11.44 7.34
C ASP A 430 12.20 11.75 7.98
N VAL A 431 12.37 12.93 8.61
CA VAL A 431 13.55 13.19 9.44
C VAL A 431 13.39 12.50 10.78
N TYR A 432 14.35 11.63 11.10
CA TYR A 432 14.30 10.76 12.26
C TYR A 432 14.74 11.48 13.54
N ASP A 433 13.95 11.34 14.61
CA ASP A 433 14.29 11.82 15.95
C ASP A 433 14.89 10.67 16.77
N GLN A 434 16.22 10.67 16.91
CA GLN A 434 16.96 9.65 17.65
C GLN A 434 16.74 9.71 19.17
N THR A 435 16.31 10.86 19.69
CA THR A 435 16.06 11.04 21.13
C THR A 435 14.71 10.44 21.51
N LYS A 436 13.69 10.72 20.69
CA LYS A 436 12.33 10.22 20.92
C LYS A 436 12.08 8.81 20.35
N ILE A 437 12.92 8.36 19.42
CA ILE A 437 12.78 7.10 18.67
C ILE A 437 11.46 7.12 17.87
N GLY A 438 11.45 7.99 16.88
CA GLY A 438 10.34 8.20 15.95
C GLY A 438 10.75 9.24 14.90
N PHE A 439 9.78 10.00 14.39
CA PHE A 439 10.04 11.06 13.43
C PHE A 439 9.84 12.45 14.06
N VAL A 440 10.42 13.47 13.44
CA VAL A 440 10.15 14.86 13.80
C VAL A 440 8.73 15.20 13.38
N VAL A 441 7.86 15.50 14.34
CA VAL A 441 6.42 15.74 14.11
C VAL A 441 5.95 17.17 14.38
N GLN A 442 6.88 18.09 14.66
CA GLN A 442 6.61 19.50 14.95
C GLN A 442 7.55 20.42 14.15
N GLY A 443 7.16 21.69 14.00
CA GLY A 443 7.94 22.70 13.31
C GLY A 443 7.60 22.86 11.82
N ALA A 444 8.13 23.92 11.22
CA ALA A 444 7.75 24.35 9.86
C ALA A 444 8.02 23.30 8.78
N ALA A 445 9.13 22.55 8.88
CA ALA A 445 9.46 21.50 7.91
C ALA A 445 8.47 20.32 8.00
N ALA A 446 8.10 19.90 9.21
CA ALA A 446 7.11 18.85 9.40
C ALA A 446 5.72 19.28 8.91
N GLN A 447 5.32 20.52 9.18
CA GLN A 447 4.10 21.11 8.63
C GLN A 447 4.10 21.20 7.10
N GLN A 448 5.22 21.61 6.51
CA GLN A 448 5.35 21.74 5.06
C GLN A 448 5.33 20.39 4.36
N ALA A 449 5.90 19.33 4.95
CA ALA A 449 5.95 18.00 4.34
C ALA A 449 4.69 17.17 4.64
N GLY A 450 4.22 17.22 5.88
CA GLY A 450 3.24 16.29 6.42
C GLY A 450 1.77 16.67 6.23
N THR A 451 0.93 15.91 6.91
CA THR A 451 -0.51 16.15 7.14
C THR A 451 -0.77 16.22 8.63
N GLU A 452 -1.64 17.13 9.08
CA GLU A 452 -1.99 17.24 10.50
C GLU A 452 -2.74 15.99 10.95
N PHE A 453 -2.41 15.49 12.14
CA PHE A 453 -3.10 14.40 12.81
C PHE A 453 -3.62 14.90 14.14
N ASP A 454 -4.93 14.76 14.36
CA ASP A 454 -5.61 15.12 15.61
C ASP A 454 -6.18 13.85 16.27
N THR A 455 -5.71 13.55 17.47
CA THR A 455 -6.06 12.33 18.21
C THR A 455 -7.48 12.36 18.80
N ARG A 456 -8.14 13.51 18.78
CA ARG A 456 -9.51 13.68 19.29
C ARG A 456 -10.56 13.33 18.24
N LEU A 457 -10.14 13.19 16.99
CA LEU A 457 -11.01 12.78 15.90
C LEU A 457 -11.35 11.30 15.98
N ARG A 458 -12.47 10.93 15.35
CA ARG A 458 -12.96 9.56 15.29
C ARG A 458 -11.86 8.61 14.81
N SER A 459 -11.66 7.50 15.52
CA SER A 459 -10.69 6.45 15.18
C SER A 459 -9.21 6.88 15.22
N ASN A 460 -8.90 8.03 15.84
CA ASN A 460 -7.55 8.56 16.00
C ASN A 460 -7.08 8.58 17.46
N SER A 461 -7.82 7.99 18.40
CA SER A 461 -7.51 8.06 19.82
C SER A 461 -6.09 7.54 20.10
N ASN A 462 -5.35 8.31 20.90
CA ASN A 462 -4.03 7.97 21.41
C ASN A 462 -4.07 7.38 22.83
N LEU A 463 -5.24 6.94 23.29
CA LEU A 463 -5.42 6.30 24.59
C LEU A 463 -5.01 4.83 24.57
N GLY A 464 -4.90 4.24 25.77
CA GLY A 464 -4.56 2.85 25.96
C GLY A 464 -3.08 2.55 25.80
N HIS A 465 -2.73 1.29 26.02
CA HIS A 465 -1.35 0.84 26.15
C HIS A 465 -0.59 1.69 27.19
N ASP A 466 -1.10 1.71 28.42
CA ASP A 466 -0.57 2.55 29.51
C ASP A 466 0.60 1.87 30.25
N PHE A 467 1.06 0.73 29.74
CA PHE A 467 2.17 -0.05 30.27
C PHE A 467 3.49 0.74 30.20
N GLY A 468 4.23 0.76 31.31
CA GLY A 468 5.51 1.48 31.40
C GLY A 468 5.39 3.01 31.59
N THR A 469 4.18 3.58 31.55
CA THR A 469 3.99 5.04 31.69
C THR A 469 4.33 5.57 33.08
N GLY A 470 4.20 4.74 34.12
CA GLY A 470 4.55 5.06 35.51
C GLY A 470 6.01 4.78 35.90
N LEU A 471 6.86 4.34 34.96
CA LEU A 471 8.28 4.11 35.24
C LEU A 471 9.00 5.42 35.58
N ALA A 472 10.07 5.33 36.37
CA ALA A 472 10.96 6.47 36.59
C ALA A 472 11.66 6.87 35.29
N ASP A 473 12.04 8.14 35.15
CA ASP A 473 12.65 8.65 33.92
C ASP A 473 13.95 7.91 33.54
N THR A 474 14.72 7.47 34.54
CA THR A 474 15.93 6.65 34.32
C THR A 474 15.59 5.29 33.71
N ASP A 475 14.51 4.65 34.17
CA ASP A 475 14.06 3.35 33.65
C ASP A 475 13.46 3.51 32.25
N LYS A 476 12.75 4.61 31.97
CA LYS A 476 12.25 4.93 30.63
C LYS A 476 13.41 5.14 29.66
N ALA A 477 14.44 5.90 30.05
CA ALA A 477 15.63 6.11 29.23
C ALA A 477 16.36 4.79 28.95
N ALA A 478 16.53 3.94 29.97
CA ALA A 478 17.13 2.61 29.81
C ALA A 478 16.30 1.72 28.88
N LEU A 479 14.98 1.69 29.07
CA LEU A 479 14.05 0.93 28.23
C LEU A 479 14.10 1.39 26.77
N LEU A 480 14.06 2.69 26.51
CA LEU A 480 14.18 3.25 25.15
C LEU A 480 15.50 2.82 24.50
N GLU A 481 16.60 2.86 25.23
CA GLU A 481 17.91 2.42 24.73
C GLU A 481 17.92 0.91 24.41
N TYR A 482 17.25 0.09 25.21
CA TYR A 482 17.05 -1.34 24.91
C TYR A 482 16.19 -1.55 23.67
N LEU A 483 15.11 -0.79 23.48
CA LEU A 483 14.23 -0.90 22.31
C LEU A 483 14.95 -0.59 20.99
N LYS A 484 16.03 0.21 21.00
CA LYS A 484 16.91 0.41 19.83
C LYS A 484 17.63 -0.87 19.39
N THR A 485 17.76 -1.87 20.28
CA THR A 485 18.45 -3.13 19.98
C THR A 485 17.55 -4.18 19.34
N LEU A 486 16.24 -3.94 19.26
CA LEU A 486 15.22 -4.88 18.81
C LEU A 486 14.95 -4.82 17.30
#